data_AF-A0A0Q8R7B9-F1
#
_entry.id   AF-A0A0Q8R7B9-F1
#
_cell.length_a   1.000
_cell.length_b   1.000
_cell.length_c   1.000
_cell.angle_alpha   90.00
_cell.angle_beta   90.00
_cell.angle_gamma   90.00
#
_symmetry.space_group_name_H-M   'P 1'
#
loop_
_entity.id
_entity.type
_entity.pdbx_description
1 polymer ?
#
loop_
_entity_poly.entity_id
_entity_poly.type
_entity_poly.pdbx_seq_one_letter_code
_entity_poly.pdbx_strand_id
1 'polypeptide(L)'
;MQIETGNAGKLDTNGTGWFLGFSEWTRSGEDGAGSLRYMPVDCRSHGLCMKWMVHPAGDPRGIDKPVSEGRTMSILIGSGRFRIVFSESKDFPPEATREIVLSDSGDFATWGEGIYHRYAVDAGCTVLTLRWIPDER
;
A
#
# COMPACT_ATOMS: atom_id res chain seq x y z
N MET A 1 0.74 9.66 -9.82
CA MET A 1 1.01 8.51 -8.93
C MET A 1 -0.27 7.88 -8.41
N GLN A 2 -0.52 6.62 -8.78
CA GLN A 2 -1.64 5.80 -8.27
C GLN A 2 -1.30 5.30 -6.85
N ILE A 3 -1.68 6.07 -5.83
CA ILE A 3 -1.43 5.76 -4.42
C ILE A 3 -2.66 6.15 -3.58
N GLU A 4 -3.20 5.17 -2.86
CA GLU A 4 -4.32 5.31 -1.93
C GLU A 4 -3.83 5.06 -0.49
N THR A 5 -4.25 5.91 0.45
CA THR A 5 -3.87 5.78 1.87
C THR A 5 -5.10 5.83 2.76
N GLY A 6 -5.02 5.23 3.94
CA GLY A 6 -6.10 5.29 4.92
C GLY A 6 -5.72 4.52 6.17
N ASN A 7 -6.71 4.29 7.03
CA ASN A 7 -6.54 3.45 8.21
C ASN A 7 -7.65 2.39 8.25
N ALA A 8 -7.27 1.12 8.23
CA ALA A 8 -8.19 -0.01 8.14
C ALA A 8 -9.19 -0.07 9.31
N GLY A 9 -8.84 0.46 10.48
CA GLY A 9 -9.73 0.54 11.63
C GLY A 9 -10.64 1.77 11.65
N LYS A 10 -10.41 2.75 10.76
CA LYS A 10 -11.19 4.01 10.68
C LYS A 10 -12.07 4.08 9.42
N LEU A 11 -11.87 3.19 8.45
CA LEU A 11 -12.69 3.12 7.25
C LEU A 11 -14.11 2.63 7.56
N ASP A 12 -15.10 3.20 6.88
CA ASP A 12 -16.45 2.63 6.85
C ASP A 12 -16.43 1.33 6.03
N THR A 13 -16.57 0.22 6.72
CA THR A 13 -16.65 -1.12 6.10
C THR A 13 -18.09 -1.57 5.84
N ASN A 14 -19.06 -0.66 6.03
CA ASN A 14 -20.49 -0.91 5.91
C ASN A 14 -20.94 -2.12 6.74
N GLY A 15 -20.37 -2.26 7.95
CA GLY A 15 -20.65 -3.36 8.88
C GLY A 15 -20.04 -4.72 8.52
N THR A 16 -19.27 -4.83 7.43
CA THR A 16 -18.72 -6.13 6.98
C THR A 16 -17.34 -6.45 7.54
N GLY A 17 -16.59 -5.44 7.99
CA GLY A 17 -15.18 -5.57 8.36
C GLY A 17 -14.22 -5.61 7.16
N TRP A 18 -14.72 -5.69 5.92
CA TRP A 18 -13.89 -5.73 4.71
C TRP A 18 -13.63 -4.32 4.17
N PHE A 19 -12.35 -3.98 4.01
CA PHE A 19 -11.89 -2.69 3.48
C PHE A 19 -11.14 -2.81 2.14
N LEU A 20 -10.85 -4.02 1.68
CA LEU A 20 -10.27 -4.36 0.38
C LEU A 20 -11.16 -5.45 -0.25
N GLY A 21 -11.55 -5.30 -1.51
CA GLY A 21 -12.40 -6.29 -2.18
C GLY A 21 -13.37 -5.68 -3.18
N PHE A 22 -14.52 -6.31 -3.36
CA PHE A 22 -15.41 -6.02 -4.50
C PHE A 22 -16.53 -5.03 -4.24
N SER A 23 -16.67 -4.58 -3.00
CA SER A 23 -17.80 -3.77 -2.61
C SER A 23 -17.59 -2.29 -2.91
N GLU A 24 -18.65 -1.57 -3.26
CA GLU A 24 -18.56 -0.14 -3.63
C GLU A 24 -17.97 0.75 -2.53
N TRP A 25 -18.19 0.44 -1.24
CA TRP A 25 -17.57 1.17 -0.12
C TRP A 25 -16.04 1.00 -0.04
N THR A 26 -15.45 0.08 -0.81
CA THR A 26 -14.00 -0.05 -0.95
C THR A 26 -13.42 0.92 -1.97
N ARG A 27 -14.24 1.64 -2.74
CA ARG A 27 -13.76 2.70 -3.64
C ARG A 27 -13.31 3.91 -2.84
N SER A 28 -12.19 4.51 -3.24
CA SER A 28 -11.80 5.87 -2.84
C SER A 28 -12.59 6.89 -3.67
N GLY A 29 -13.06 7.96 -3.01
CA GLY A 29 -13.81 9.06 -3.64
C GLY A 29 -12.96 10.24 -4.08
N GLU A 30 -11.63 10.15 -4.02
CA GLU A 30 -10.74 11.23 -4.46
C GLU A 30 -10.19 10.95 -5.86
N ASP A 31 -10.59 11.80 -6.80
CA ASP A 31 -10.18 11.80 -8.20
C ASP A 31 -8.65 11.86 -8.32
N GLY A 32 -8.03 10.72 -8.63
CA GLY A 32 -6.61 10.62 -9.00
C GLY A 32 -5.83 9.47 -8.36
N ALA A 33 -6.26 8.94 -7.20
CA ALA A 33 -5.56 7.85 -6.50
C ALA A 33 -5.84 6.45 -7.07
N GLY A 34 -6.89 6.32 -7.90
CA GLY A 34 -7.45 5.03 -8.29
C GLY A 34 -8.16 4.35 -7.13
N SER A 35 -9.27 3.67 -7.39
CA SER A 35 -9.92 2.81 -6.40
C SER A 35 -9.12 1.51 -6.23
N LEU A 36 -7.89 1.60 -5.71
CA LEU A 36 -6.94 0.49 -5.65
C LEU A 36 -7.37 -0.61 -4.69
N ARG A 37 -8.18 -0.28 -3.68
CA ARG A 37 -8.82 -1.28 -2.82
C ARG A 37 -10.01 -1.99 -3.46
N TYR A 38 -10.61 -1.41 -4.49
CA TYR A 38 -11.79 -1.95 -5.17
C TYR A 38 -11.43 -2.93 -6.29
N MET A 39 -12.05 -4.09 -6.29
CA MET A 39 -11.89 -5.15 -7.27
C MET A 39 -13.24 -5.51 -7.90
N PRO A 40 -13.49 -5.21 -9.18
CA PRO A 40 -14.76 -5.59 -9.80
C PRO A 40 -15.08 -7.08 -9.64
N VAL A 41 -16.35 -7.43 -9.41
CA VAL A 41 -16.79 -8.83 -9.17
C VAL A 41 -16.50 -9.78 -10.33
N ASP A 42 -16.36 -9.25 -11.54
CA ASP A 42 -16.07 -9.98 -12.77
C ASP A 42 -14.57 -9.95 -13.15
N CYS A 43 -13.74 -9.25 -12.38
CA CYS A 43 -12.30 -9.14 -12.60
C CYS A 43 -11.58 -10.27 -11.86
N ARG A 44 -10.85 -11.10 -12.61
CA ARG A 44 -9.96 -12.11 -12.04
C ARG A 44 -8.69 -11.45 -11.50
N SER A 45 -7.98 -12.17 -10.64
CA SER A 45 -6.68 -11.74 -10.14
C SER A 45 -5.76 -12.93 -9.93
N HIS A 46 -4.46 -12.69 -10.08
CA HIS A 46 -3.42 -13.70 -9.92
C HIS A 46 -2.20 -13.12 -9.20
N GLY A 47 -1.17 -13.96 -9.01
CA GLY A 47 0.10 -13.52 -8.44
C GLY A 47 0.04 -13.08 -6.97
N LEU A 48 -0.93 -13.58 -6.19
CA LEU A 48 -1.09 -13.22 -4.78
C LEU A 48 0.19 -13.55 -4.00
N CYS A 49 0.80 -12.53 -3.41
CA CYS A 49 1.89 -12.66 -2.47
C CYS A 49 1.53 -11.96 -1.16
N MET A 50 1.83 -12.58 -0.02
CA MET A 50 1.65 -11.98 1.29
C MET A 50 2.87 -12.25 2.16
N LYS A 51 3.28 -11.24 2.92
CA LYS A 51 4.29 -11.38 3.97
C LYS A 51 3.98 -10.45 5.13
N TRP A 52 4.46 -10.82 6.31
CA TRP A 52 4.59 -9.91 7.45
C TRP A 52 5.98 -10.03 8.04
N MET A 53 6.49 -8.94 8.58
CA MET A 53 7.82 -8.92 9.18
C MET A 53 7.88 -7.86 10.28
N VAL A 54 8.63 -8.17 11.34
CA VAL A 54 9.08 -7.19 12.32
C VAL A 54 10.29 -6.46 11.73
N HIS A 55 10.18 -5.15 11.60
CA HIS A 55 11.21 -4.25 11.11
C HIS A 55 11.87 -3.51 12.28
N PRO A 56 13.20 -3.62 12.48
CA PRO A 56 13.90 -2.80 13.46
C PRO A 56 13.96 -1.33 13.01
N ALA A 57 14.12 -0.40 13.94
CA ALA A 57 14.42 0.99 13.60
C ALA A 57 15.72 1.07 12.77
N GLY A 58 15.71 1.89 11.72
CA GLY A 58 16.85 1.99 10.79
C GLY A 58 17.06 0.78 9.88
N ASP A 59 16.05 -0.08 9.68
CA ASP A 59 16.16 -1.28 8.84
C ASP A 59 16.77 -0.97 7.44
N PRO A 60 17.95 -1.51 7.11
CA PRO A 60 18.66 -1.19 5.87
C PRO A 60 18.03 -1.83 4.64
N ARG A 61 17.12 -2.80 4.81
CA ARG A 61 16.51 -3.55 3.70
C ARG A 61 15.56 -2.69 2.88
N GLY A 62 15.27 -1.45 3.27
CA GLY A 62 14.25 -0.61 2.65
C GLY A 62 14.60 0.02 1.31
N ILE A 63 15.88 0.04 0.92
CA ILE A 63 16.37 0.82 -0.23
C ILE A 63 16.09 0.13 -1.58
N ASP A 64 16.56 -1.10 -1.75
CA ASP A 64 16.48 -1.80 -3.04
C ASP A 64 15.17 -2.61 -3.13
N LYS A 65 14.23 -2.09 -3.92
CA LYS A 65 12.97 -2.77 -4.23
C LYS A 65 12.75 -2.81 -5.74
N PRO A 66 12.20 -3.92 -6.27
CA PRO A 66 11.73 -3.94 -7.63
C PRO A 66 10.56 -2.95 -7.80
N VAL A 67 10.41 -2.44 -9.01
CA VAL A 67 9.20 -1.72 -9.43
C VAL A 67 7.97 -2.61 -9.18
N SER A 68 6.85 -2.00 -8.86
CA SER A 68 5.61 -2.73 -8.58
C SER A 68 5.02 -3.26 -9.90
N GLU A 69 4.76 -4.57 -9.99
CA GLU A 69 4.18 -5.21 -11.18
C GLU A 69 2.64 -5.23 -11.16
N GLY A 70 2.03 -4.95 -10.02
CA GLY A 70 0.59 -4.92 -9.83
C GLY A 70 0.22 -4.09 -8.62
N ARG A 71 -0.94 -4.37 -8.01
CA ARG A 71 -1.36 -3.69 -6.79
C ARG A 71 -0.57 -4.20 -5.60
N THR A 72 -0.10 -3.29 -4.78
CA THR A 72 0.58 -3.59 -3.52
C THR A 72 -0.05 -2.79 -2.40
N MET A 73 -0.25 -3.40 -1.24
CA MET A 73 -0.66 -2.73 -0.01
C MET A 73 0.31 -3.05 1.11
N SER A 74 0.76 -2.05 1.86
CA SER A 74 1.46 -2.22 3.13
C SER A 74 0.64 -1.60 4.25
N ILE A 75 0.49 -2.35 5.35
CA ILE A 75 -0.30 -1.98 6.53
C ILE A 75 0.60 -2.06 7.77
N LEU A 76 0.60 -1.00 8.58
CA LEU A 76 1.22 -1.01 9.90
C LEU A 76 0.33 -1.81 10.87
N ILE A 77 0.89 -2.87 11.45
CA ILE A 77 0.21 -3.70 12.46
C ILE A 77 0.86 -3.41 13.82
N GLY A 78 0.09 -2.82 14.73
CA GLY A 78 0.57 -2.42 16.05
C GLY A 78 1.26 -1.05 16.06
N SER A 79 2.14 -0.85 17.04
CA SER A 79 2.85 0.41 17.23
C SER A 79 4.10 0.52 16.36
N GLY A 80 4.49 1.75 16.01
CA GLY A 80 5.78 2.06 15.41
C GLY A 80 5.64 3.18 14.38
N ARG A 81 6.65 3.34 13.51
CA ARG A 81 6.64 4.38 12.47
C ARG A 81 7.36 3.90 11.22
N PHE A 82 6.60 3.69 10.16
CA PHE A 82 7.08 3.16 8.89
C PHE A 82 6.81 4.18 7.78
N ARG A 83 7.85 4.57 7.05
CA ARG A 83 7.78 5.62 6.04
C ARG A 83 8.06 5.03 4.68
N ILE A 84 7.14 5.21 3.75
CA ILE A 84 7.24 4.72 2.39
C ILE A 84 7.45 5.92 1.47
N VAL A 85 8.47 5.84 0.64
CA VAL A 85 8.79 6.85 -0.36
C VAL A 85 8.50 6.23 -1.72
N PHE A 86 7.68 6.91 -2.52
CA PHE A 86 7.21 6.49 -3.83
C PHE A 86 7.74 7.41 -4.91
N SER A 87 7.91 6.87 -6.12
CA SER A 87 8.27 7.63 -7.32
C SER A 87 7.81 6.90 -8.57
N GLU A 88 7.51 7.64 -9.63
CA GLU A 88 7.29 7.09 -10.99
C GLU A 88 8.61 6.85 -11.74
N SER A 89 9.73 7.33 -11.20
CA SER A 89 11.08 7.11 -11.71
C SER A 89 11.95 6.35 -10.72
N LYS A 90 12.80 5.44 -11.22
CA LYS A 90 13.74 4.65 -10.42
C LYS A 90 14.71 5.50 -9.60
N ASP A 91 14.99 6.72 -10.07
CA ASP A 91 16.01 7.60 -9.50
C ASP A 91 15.47 8.47 -8.36
N PHE A 92 14.16 8.39 -8.05
CA PHE A 92 13.47 9.17 -7.01
C PHE A 92 13.81 10.67 -7.06
N PRO A 93 13.59 11.36 -8.19
CA PRO A 93 13.86 12.78 -8.26
C PRO A 93 12.90 13.53 -7.31
N PRO A 94 13.34 14.60 -6.61
CA PRO A 94 12.54 15.26 -5.59
C PRO A 94 11.16 15.73 -6.07
N GLU A 95 11.06 16.21 -7.31
CA GLU A 95 9.85 16.72 -7.94
C GLU A 95 8.81 15.64 -8.27
N ALA A 96 9.21 14.37 -8.36
CA ALA A 96 8.33 13.22 -8.64
C ALA A 96 8.35 12.19 -7.50
N THR A 97 8.68 12.63 -6.29
CA THR A 97 8.71 11.78 -5.10
C THR A 97 7.56 12.13 -4.15
N ARG A 98 6.85 11.12 -3.67
CA ARG A 98 5.82 11.27 -2.62
C ARG A 98 6.18 10.42 -1.41
N GLU A 99 6.08 11.00 -0.23
CA GLU A 99 6.31 10.29 1.03
C GLU A 99 4.99 10.08 1.79
N ILE A 100 4.80 8.86 2.30
CA ILE A 100 3.68 8.48 3.16
C ILE A 100 4.24 7.88 4.44
N VAL A 101 3.71 8.31 5.58
CA VAL A 101 4.06 7.78 6.90
C VAL A 101 2.88 6.98 7.44
N LEU A 102 3.15 5.77 7.91
CA LEU A 102 2.24 4.93 8.69
C LEU A 102 2.69 5.02 10.15
N SER A 103 1.81 5.50 11.04
CA SER A 103 2.15 5.71 12.46
C SER A 103 1.11 5.22 13.45
N ASP A 104 -0.15 5.05 13.01
CA ASP A 104 -1.19 4.40 13.79
C ASP A 104 -1.37 2.95 13.33
N SER A 105 -1.68 2.05 14.26
CA SER A 105 -2.07 0.68 13.90
C SER A 105 -3.26 0.71 12.93
N GLY A 106 -3.14 -0.03 11.84
CA GLY A 106 -4.11 -0.06 10.74
C GLY A 106 -3.85 0.95 9.63
N ASP A 107 -2.92 1.90 9.79
CA ASP A 107 -2.51 2.79 8.69
C ASP A 107 -1.99 1.94 7.54
N PHE A 108 -2.42 2.28 6.33
CA PHE A 108 -1.99 1.60 5.12
C PHE A 108 -1.69 2.57 3.99
N ALA A 109 -0.83 2.11 3.08
CA ALA A 109 -0.69 2.65 1.73
C ALA A 109 -0.91 1.52 0.72
N THR A 110 -1.66 1.81 -0.33
CA THR A 110 -1.89 0.94 -1.48
C THR A 110 -1.40 1.68 -2.72
N TRP A 111 -0.72 0.99 -3.63
CA TRP A 111 -0.23 1.59 -4.86
C TRP A 111 -0.32 0.63 -6.04
N GLY A 112 -0.39 1.20 -7.24
CA GLY A 112 -0.50 0.45 -8.49
C GLY A 112 0.83 -0.03 -9.07
N GLU A 113 0.76 -0.63 -10.25
CA GLU A 113 1.95 -1.02 -11.02
C GLU A 113 2.79 0.20 -11.44
N GLY A 114 4.03 -0.05 -11.86
CA GLY A 114 4.95 0.98 -12.36
C GLY A 114 5.51 1.89 -11.26
N ILE A 115 5.00 1.83 -10.04
CA ILE A 115 5.45 2.65 -8.92
C ILE A 115 6.71 2.03 -8.29
N TYR A 116 7.80 2.79 -8.33
CA TYR A 116 9.00 2.54 -7.55
C TYR A 116 8.73 2.94 -6.10
N HIS A 117 9.23 2.13 -5.16
CA HIS A 117 9.08 2.40 -3.74
C HIS A 117 10.33 2.03 -2.97
N ARG A 118 10.56 2.71 -1.86
CA ARG A 118 11.53 2.34 -0.82
C ARG A 118 10.91 2.64 0.53
N TYR A 119 11.47 2.08 1.59
CA TYR A 119 11.00 2.37 2.95
C TYR A 119 12.12 2.74 3.91
N ALA A 120 11.74 3.46 4.96
CA ALA A 120 12.55 3.71 6.14
C ALA A 120 11.73 3.40 7.39
N VAL A 121 12.41 2.94 8.43
CA VAL A 121 11.77 2.53 9.68
C VAL A 121 12.24 3.48 10.76
N ASP A 122 11.46 4.53 11.00
CA ASP A 122 11.83 5.58 11.96
C ASP A 122 11.70 5.03 13.41
N ALA A 123 10.72 4.16 13.65
CA ALA A 123 10.56 3.41 14.90
C ALA A 123 10.15 1.96 14.60
N GLY A 124 10.75 1.01 15.32
CA GLY A 124 10.53 -0.42 15.10
C GLY A 124 9.04 -0.79 15.08
N CYS A 125 8.65 -1.60 14.11
CA CYS A 125 7.24 -1.86 13.80
C CYS A 125 7.02 -3.24 13.17
N THR A 126 5.76 -3.66 13.06
CA THR A 126 5.38 -4.81 12.23
C THR A 126 4.59 -4.33 11.02
N VAL A 127 4.99 -4.75 9.82
CA VAL A 127 4.28 -4.40 8.59
C VAL A 127 3.81 -5.67 7.90
N LEU A 128 2.55 -5.69 7.49
CA LEU A 128 2.00 -6.70 6.58
C LEU A 128 1.90 -6.10 5.19
N THR A 129 2.40 -6.84 4.20
CA THR A 129 2.37 -6.45 2.79
C THR A 129 1.63 -7.51 1.98
N LEU A 130 0.66 -7.06 1.18
CA LEU A 130 -0.03 -7.86 0.18
C LEU A 130 0.33 -7.36 -1.22
N ARG A 131 0.41 -8.27 -2.20
CA ARG A 131 0.55 -7.96 -3.62
C ARG A 131 -0.36 -8.86 -4.44
N TRP A 132 -0.97 -8.31 -5.48
CA TRP A 132 -1.77 -9.07 -6.43
C TRP A 132 -1.85 -8.32 -7.76
N ILE A 133 -2.13 -9.05 -8.83
CA ILE A 133 -2.27 -8.50 -10.18
C ILE A 133 -3.73 -8.72 -10.62
N PRO A 134 -4.51 -7.64 -10.80
CA PRO A 134 -5.78 -7.71 -11.53
C PRO A 134 -5.54 -8.08 -13.00
N ASP A 135 -6.36 -8.96 -13.57
CA ASP A 135 -6.31 -9.22 -15.01
C ASP A 135 -6.74 -7.96 -15.78
N GLU A 136 -6.09 -7.68 -16.92
CA GLU A 136 -6.55 -6.66 -17.86
C GLU A 136 -7.95 -7.04 -18.36
N ARG A 137 -8.83 -6.04 -18.46
CA ARG A 137 -10.16 -6.22 -19.06
C ARG A 137 -10.12 -6.09 -20.57
#